data_AF-A0A9D4REN2-F1
#
_entry.id   AF-A0A9D4REN2-F1
#
_cell.length_a   1.000
_cell.length_b   1.000
_cell.length_c   1.000
_cell.angle_alpha   90.00
_cell.angle_beta   90.00
_cell.angle_gamma   90.00
#
_symmetry.space_group_name_H-M   'P 1'
#
loop_
_entity.id
_entity.type
_entity.pdbx_description
1 polymer ?
#
loop_
_entity_poly.entity_id
_entity_poly.type
_entity_poly.pdbx_seq_one_letter_code
_entity_poly.pdbx_strand_id
1 'polypeptide(L)'
;MIVFDKVICLEDGVNANNFSSEITVLRSYSLMSYAGHCRLLLERCGTMVPPYLDGALCDDGYGRELLSSDMFVNNFSKSTYRAYVVRHDRAGPSIPTTWGGVYHNDKVYALRYYCPNILSKWAARPRHWPPAEVVQHVVSLGAFLTPVGFKGSEYQHVEWRVCFNAGEIEIVNNLNQTQINMYVLLKMVKNDVLNPRKKEVSSYTLKNIVLWIAENNPQSLFRERSLLYWFLEGLNALRVALVTRELPYYMIPDRNLMAASGLEEELQRTWISTITEMINEGPRVILRLPKIRQATVAHPEPFRWYNGRRIELEMLNLVADIRRTNLCEDENWEIDESDFTLLAITRRNDVIVTEVGLVMILEGSRVINKEDVYDRMLM
;
A
#
# COMPACT_ATOMS: atom_id res chain seq x y z
N MET A 1 -12.21 4.59 3.54
CA MET A 1 -11.81 5.06 4.89
C MET A 1 -12.86 6.04 5.37
N ILE A 2 -13.32 5.91 6.61
CA ILE A 2 -14.29 6.84 7.22
C ILE A 2 -13.52 7.70 8.22
N VAL A 3 -13.58 9.02 8.03
CA VAL A 3 -12.82 10.01 8.83
C VAL A 3 -13.79 10.89 9.59
N PHE A 4 -13.49 11.12 10.86
CA PHE A 4 -14.28 11.97 11.75
C PHE A 4 -13.72 13.40 11.78
N ASP A 5 -14.60 14.39 11.77
CA ASP A 5 -14.30 15.82 11.64
C ASP A 5 -14.33 16.57 12.98
N LYS A 6 -15.07 16.08 13.97
CA LYS A 6 -15.16 16.67 15.32
C LYS A 6 -14.00 16.30 16.26
N VAL A 7 -13.03 15.54 15.77
CA VAL A 7 -11.91 15.02 16.55
C VAL A 7 -10.63 15.25 15.79
N ILE A 8 -9.61 15.77 16.46
CA ILE A 8 -8.26 15.85 15.94
C ILE A 8 -7.27 15.20 16.90
N CYS A 9 -6.38 14.39 16.35
CA CYS A 9 -5.25 13.85 17.08
C CYS A 9 -4.01 14.70 16.79
N LEU A 10 -3.28 15.11 17.82
CA LEU A 10 -2.06 15.90 17.70
C LEU A 10 -0.85 15.08 18.09
N GLU A 11 0.24 15.25 17.34
CA GLU A 11 1.54 14.71 17.72
C GLU A 11 2.02 15.30 19.06
N ASP A 12 2.81 14.52 19.80
CA ASP A 12 3.35 14.98 21.08
C ASP A 12 4.16 16.29 20.92
N GLY A 13 4.04 17.19 21.90
CA GLY A 13 4.65 18.52 21.85
C GLY A 13 4.00 19.54 20.88
N VAL A 14 3.02 19.15 20.07
CA VAL A 14 2.32 20.10 19.17
C VAL A 14 1.23 20.87 19.91
N ASN A 15 1.18 22.19 19.73
CA ASN A 15 0.22 23.06 20.41
C ASN A 15 -1.20 22.96 19.79
N ALA A 16 -2.22 22.85 20.65
CA ALA A 16 -3.63 22.77 20.28
C ALA A 16 -4.34 24.13 20.07
N ASN A 17 -3.67 25.26 20.32
CA ASN A 17 -4.26 26.60 20.33
C ASN A 17 -4.86 27.04 18.99
N ASN A 18 -4.39 26.46 17.88
CA ASN A 18 -4.86 26.80 16.54
C ASN A 18 -6.19 26.12 16.16
N PHE A 19 -6.72 25.25 17.02
CA PHE A 19 -7.96 24.50 16.77
C PHE A 19 -9.11 25.03 17.61
N SER A 20 -10.30 25.14 16.99
CA SER A 20 -11.55 25.55 17.64
C SER A 20 -11.80 24.82 18.96
N SER A 21 -12.34 25.54 19.95
CA SER A 21 -12.75 24.97 21.25
C SER A 21 -13.86 23.93 21.13
N GLU A 22 -14.57 23.88 20.01
CA GLU A 22 -15.61 22.87 19.74
C GLU A 22 -15.05 21.50 19.36
N ILE A 23 -13.76 21.43 18.99
CA ILE A 23 -13.10 20.20 18.56
C ILE A 23 -12.50 19.47 19.75
N THR A 24 -12.79 18.17 19.85
CA THR A 24 -12.13 17.27 20.81
C THR A 24 -10.69 17.01 20.36
N VAL A 25 -9.75 17.24 21.26
CA VAL A 25 -8.31 17.08 21.02
C VAL A 25 -7.79 15.87 21.78
N LEU A 26 -7.21 14.95 21.02
CA LEU A 26 -6.47 13.81 21.55
C LEU A 26 -4.98 14.04 21.31
N ARG A 27 -4.16 13.83 22.32
CA ARG A 27 -2.70 13.93 22.20
C ARG A 27 -2.10 12.55 22.06
N SER A 28 -1.33 12.36 21.00
CA SER A 28 -0.48 11.18 20.89
C SER A 28 0.64 11.29 21.93
N TYR A 29 0.98 10.19 22.56
CA TYR A 29 2.20 10.08 23.34
C TYR A 29 2.81 8.71 23.08
N SER A 30 4.10 8.70 22.81
CA SER A 30 4.82 7.52 22.27
C SER A 30 5.70 6.84 23.30
N LEU A 31 5.65 7.25 24.57
CA LEU A 31 6.43 6.59 25.63
C LEU A 31 6.05 5.10 25.60
N MET A 32 7.04 4.21 25.39
CA MET A 32 6.85 2.76 25.30
C MET A 32 5.99 2.25 24.12
N SER A 33 5.72 3.08 23.10
CA SER A 33 5.00 2.64 21.89
C SER A 33 5.97 2.20 20.78
N TYR A 34 5.57 1.16 20.04
CA TYR A 34 6.29 0.71 18.85
C TYR A 34 6.27 1.78 17.75
N ALA A 35 7.31 1.85 16.93
CA ALA A 35 7.42 2.84 15.87
C ALA A 35 6.19 2.83 14.92
N GLY A 36 5.68 4.02 14.62
CA GLY A 36 4.44 4.22 13.85
C GLY A 36 3.15 3.80 14.55
N HIS A 37 3.20 3.53 15.86
CA HIS A 37 2.06 3.38 16.74
C HIS A 37 2.14 4.41 17.87
N CYS A 38 0.99 4.80 18.41
CA CYS A 38 0.90 5.70 19.54
C CYS A 38 -0.33 5.38 20.38
N ARG A 39 -0.32 5.84 21.63
CA ARG A 39 -1.51 5.89 22.47
C ARG A 39 -2.08 7.31 22.43
N LEU A 40 -3.38 7.44 22.65
CA LEU A 40 -4.10 8.71 22.54
C LEU A 40 -4.69 9.11 23.88
N LEU A 41 -4.18 10.20 24.46
CA LEU A 41 -4.71 10.82 25.68
C LEU A 41 -5.77 11.85 25.32
N LEU A 42 -6.88 11.87 26.07
CA LEU A 42 -7.81 12.99 26.02
C LEU A 42 -7.17 14.21 26.69
N GLU A 43 -6.88 15.23 25.89
CA GLU A 43 -6.30 16.49 26.37
C GLU A 43 -7.37 17.55 26.57
N ARG A 44 -8.28 17.68 25.59
CA ARG A 44 -9.35 18.67 25.62
C ARG A 44 -10.63 18.07 25.07
N CYS A 45 -11.66 18.06 25.91
CA CYS A 45 -13.01 17.78 25.46
C CYS A 45 -13.55 19.00 24.69
N GLY A 46 -14.08 18.77 23.49
CA GLY A 46 -14.85 19.79 22.77
C GLY A 46 -16.20 20.08 23.47
N THR A 47 -17.01 20.97 22.91
CA THR A 47 -18.34 21.31 23.45
C THR A 47 -19.31 20.11 23.47
N MET A 48 -19.07 19.10 22.64
CA MET A 48 -19.74 17.80 22.70
C MET A 48 -18.72 16.68 22.52
N VAL A 49 -18.72 15.69 23.43
CA VAL A 49 -18.02 14.42 23.19
C VAL A 49 -18.82 13.64 22.15
N PRO A 50 -18.23 13.28 21.00
CA PRO A 50 -18.88 12.39 20.07
C PRO A 50 -19.20 11.04 20.76
N PRO A 51 -20.43 10.50 20.66
CA PRO A 51 -20.82 9.27 21.38
C PRO A 51 -19.92 8.06 21.11
N TYR A 52 -19.26 8.04 19.94
CA TYR A 52 -18.32 6.98 19.59
C TYR A 52 -16.97 7.07 20.33
N LEU A 53 -16.61 8.24 20.86
CA LEU A 53 -15.44 8.42 21.73
C LEU A 53 -15.76 8.07 23.18
N ASP A 54 -16.90 8.53 23.70
CA ASP A 54 -17.29 8.36 25.11
C ASP A 54 -17.26 6.89 25.56
N GLY A 55 -17.88 5.99 24.77
CA GLY A 55 -17.85 4.55 25.04
C GLY A 55 -16.51 3.85 24.73
N ALA A 56 -15.46 4.60 24.40
CA ALA A 56 -14.14 4.08 24.05
C ALA A 56 -13.00 4.64 24.92
N LEU A 57 -13.31 5.55 25.85
CA LEU A 57 -12.35 6.06 26.82
C LEU A 57 -12.15 5.04 27.96
N CYS A 58 -10.91 4.89 28.41
CA CYS A 58 -10.55 4.09 29.57
C CYS A 58 -9.44 4.77 30.39
N ASP A 59 -9.40 4.51 31.69
CA ASP A 59 -8.36 5.05 32.58
C ASP A 59 -7.02 4.33 32.34
N ASP A 60 -5.91 5.07 32.39
CA ASP A 60 -4.56 4.55 32.18
C ASP A 60 -3.88 4.00 33.46
N GLY A 61 -4.60 3.96 34.58
CA GLY A 61 -4.10 3.61 35.91
C GLY A 61 -3.47 4.78 36.67
N TYR A 62 -3.32 5.94 36.02
CA TYR A 62 -2.75 7.17 36.60
C TYR A 62 -3.74 8.33 36.60
N GLY A 63 -5.04 8.06 36.40
CA GLY A 63 -6.10 9.07 36.39
C GLY A 63 -6.18 9.86 35.08
N ARG A 64 -5.56 9.38 33.99
CA ARG A 64 -5.69 10.00 32.66
C ARG A 64 -6.55 9.12 31.76
N GLU A 65 -7.34 9.77 30.92
CA GLU A 65 -8.23 9.08 29.98
C GLU A 65 -7.51 8.79 28.65
N LEU A 66 -7.50 7.52 28.27
CA LEU A 66 -7.00 7.00 27.00
C LEU A 66 -8.13 6.57 26.09
N LEU A 67 -7.95 6.80 24.79
CA LEU A 67 -8.85 6.25 23.79
C LEU A 67 -8.43 4.83 23.41
N SER A 68 -9.19 3.83 23.86
CA SER A 68 -8.98 2.44 23.47
C SER A 68 -9.34 2.23 22.00
N SER A 69 -8.37 1.73 21.22
CA SER A 69 -8.60 1.32 19.83
C SER A 69 -9.64 0.21 19.75
N ASP A 70 -9.55 -0.79 20.63
CA ASP A 70 -10.45 -1.94 20.61
C ASP A 70 -11.88 -1.56 20.95
N MET A 71 -12.08 -0.76 22.02
CA MET A 71 -13.41 -0.26 22.39
C MET A 71 -13.98 0.62 21.28
N PHE A 72 -13.17 1.51 20.69
CA PHE A 72 -13.57 2.35 19.57
C PHE A 72 -14.13 1.52 18.41
N VAL A 73 -13.38 0.52 17.92
CA VAL A 73 -13.87 -0.29 16.80
C VAL A 73 -15.08 -1.15 17.21
N ASN A 74 -15.15 -1.60 18.45
CA ASN A 74 -16.28 -2.38 18.95
C ASN A 74 -17.58 -1.57 18.98
N ASN A 75 -17.52 -0.28 19.28
CA ASN A 75 -18.67 0.63 19.22
C ASN A 75 -19.24 0.72 17.79
N PHE A 76 -18.37 0.87 16.79
CA PHE A 76 -18.79 0.86 15.39
C PHE A 76 -19.29 -0.50 14.95
N SER A 77 -18.61 -1.58 15.35
CA SER A 77 -19.00 -2.94 15.03
C SER A 77 -20.45 -3.19 15.45
N LYS A 78 -20.81 -2.85 16.70
CA LYS A 78 -22.17 -2.97 17.27
C LYS A 78 -23.23 -2.16 16.50
N SER A 79 -22.90 -0.94 16.07
CA SER A 79 -23.83 -0.05 15.34
C SER A 79 -24.20 -0.51 13.91
N THR A 80 -23.40 -1.41 13.31
CA THR A 80 -23.61 -1.89 11.92
C THR A 80 -24.65 -3.02 11.76
N TYR A 81 -25.48 -3.30 12.77
CA TYR A 81 -26.49 -4.36 12.70
C TYR A 81 -27.62 -3.99 11.73
N ARG A 82 -27.49 -4.39 10.47
CA ARG A 82 -28.59 -4.43 9.49
C ARG A 82 -28.77 -5.86 9.02
N ALA A 83 -30.01 -6.29 8.79
CA ALA A 83 -30.45 -7.67 8.56
C ALA A 83 -29.80 -8.44 7.38
N TYR A 84 -28.84 -7.85 6.66
CA TYR A 84 -28.19 -8.42 5.46
C TYR A 84 -26.66 -8.33 5.49
N VAL A 85 -26.04 -8.09 6.65
CA VAL A 85 -24.57 -7.98 6.80
C VAL A 85 -24.02 -9.13 7.63
N VAL A 86 -23.26 -10.03 6.99
CA VAL A 86 -22.50 -11.09 7.67
C VAL A 86 -21.13 -10.54 8.08
N ARG A 87 -20.74 -10.77 9.34
CA ARG A 87 -19.42 -10.42 9.88
C ARG A 87 -18.42 -11.57 9.67
N HIS A 88 -17.16 -11.23 9.44
CA HIS A 88 -16.03 -12.15 9.43
C HIS A 88 -15.05 -11.79 10.56
N ASP A 89 -14.20 -12.74 10.94
CA ASP A 89 -13.10 -12.50 11.88
C ASP A 89 -12.22 -11.33 11.40
N ARG A 90 -11.78 -10.49 12.36
CA ARG A 90 -11.00 -9.29 12.02
C ARG A 90 -9.61 -9.66 11.48
N ALA A 91 -9.21 -8.98 10.40
CA ALA A 91 -7.85 -8.99 9.89
C ALA A 91 -7.30 -7.54 9.81
N GLY A 92 -6.65 -7.07 10.89
CA GLY A 92 -6.11 -5.72 10.95
C GLY A 92 -7.17 -4.64 11.27
N PRO A 93 -7.05 -3.40 10.72
CA PRO A 93 -7.92 -2.27 11.11
C PRO A 93 -9.28 -2.25 10.41
N SER A 94 -9.55 -3.18 9.48
CA SER A 94 -10.81 -3.21 8.74
C SER A 94 -11.88 -4.00 9.48
N ILE A 95 -13.13 -3.54 9.32
CA ILE A 95 -14.33 -4.31 9.61
C ILE A 95 -14.82 -4.86 8.27
N PRO A 96 -14.56 -6.15 7.95
CA PRO A 96 -15.04 -6.75 6.74
C PRO A 96 -16.57 -6.86 6.81
N THR A 97 -17.24 -6.36 5.79
CA THR A 97 -18.69 -6.43 5.65
C THR A 97 -19.04 -7.10 4.33
N THR A 98 -19.98 -8.04 4.37
CA THR A 98 -20.52 -8.65 3.14
C THR A 98 -21.97 -8.24 2.99
N TRP A 99 -22.31 -7.57 1.87
CA TRP A 99 -23.68 -7.17 1.57
C TRP A 99 -24.28 -8.13 0.53
N GLY A 100 -25.46 -8.68 0.84
CA GLY A 100 -26.19 -9.60 -0.05
C GLY A 100 -25.43 -10.89 -0.40
N GLY A 101 -24.41 -11.27 0.38
CA GLY A 101 -23.58 -12.45 0.13
C GLY A 101 -22.55 -12.32 -1.01
N VAL A 102 -22.52 -11.20 -1.72
CA VAL A 102 -21.71 -11.03 -2.95
C VAL A 102 -20.74 -9.84 -2.88
N TYR A 103 -21.12 -8.76 -2.19
CA TYR A 103 -20.31 -7.55 -2.13
C TYR A 103 -19.46 -7.50 -0.86
N HIS A 104 -18.16 -7.70 -0.99
CA HIS A 104 -17.21 -7.55 0.11
C HIS A 104 -16.71 -6.11 0.19
N ASN A 105 -16.80 -5.50 1.37
CA ASN A 105 -16.32 -4.15 1.63
C ASN A 105 -15.58 -4.10 2.97
N ASP A 106 -14.33 -3.63 2.94
CA ASP A 106 -13.49 -3.43 4.10
C ASP A 106 -13.60 -1.99 4.60
N LYS A 107 -14.39 -1.80 5.67
CA LYS A 107 -14.52 -0.48 6.29
C LYS A 107 -13.40 -0.25 7.28
N VAL A 108 -12.56 0.74 7.02
CA VAL A 108 -11.55 1.23 7.96
C VAL A 108 -11.98 2.59 8.49
N TYR A 109 -12.16 2.66 9.81
CA TYR A 109 -12.37 3.92 10.54
C TYR A 109 -11.03 4.52 10.90
N ALA A 110 -10.92 5.85 10.81
CA ALA A 110 -9.69 6.54 11.14
C ALA A 110 -9.94 7.94 11.72
N LEU A 111 -9.03 8.39 12.57
CA LEU A 111 -9.01 9.75 13.13
C LEU A 111 -7.97 10.58 12.38
N ARG A 112 -8.24 11.87 12.18
CA ARG A 112 -7.25 12.79 11.59
C ARG A 112 -6.08 12.96 12.55
N TYR A 113 -4.87 12.91 12.02
CA TYR A 113 -3.64 13.06 12.81
C TYR A 113 -2.75 14.15 12.24
N TYR A 114 -2.52 15.16 13.07
CA TYR A 114 -1.63 16.27 12.77
C TYR A 114 -0.24 15.98 13.34
N CYS A 115 0.65 15.49 12.47
CA CYS A 115 2.01 15.05 12.81
C CYS A 115 3.09 15.77 11.99
N PRO A 116 3.28 17.07 12.23
CA PRO A 116 4.26 17.86 11.47
C PRO A 116 5.68 17.32 11.59
N ASN A 117 6.10 16.71 12.70
CA ASN A 117 7.46 16.22 12.87
C ASN A 117 7.69 14.95 12.04
N ILE A 118 6.76 13.98 12.09
CA ILE A 118 6.84 12.77 11.24
C ILE A 118 6.88 13.16 9.75
N LEU A 119 5.98 14.04 9.31
CA LEU A 119 5.90 14.46 7.91
C LEU A 119 7.12 15.27 7.48
N SER A 120 7.65 16.14 8.35
CA SER A 120 8.87 16.91 8.05
C SER A 120 10.10 16.02 7.96
N LYS A 121 10.24 15.05 8.88
CA LYS A 121 11.31 14.03 8.81
C LYS A 121 11.20 13.21 7.53
N TRP A 122 9.98 12.84 7.13
CA TRP A 122 9.74 12.16 5.86
C TRP A 122 10.15 13.04 4.67
N ALA A 123 9.73 14.31 4.63
CA ALA A 123 9.97 15.22 3.51
C ALA A 123 11.45 15.63 3.35
N ALA A 124 12.18 15.74 4.46
CA ALA A 124 13.59 16.15 4.47
C ALA A 124 14.57 15.08 3.94
N ARG A 125 14.12 13.84 3.67
CA ARG A 125 15.02 12.79 3.18
C ARG A 125 15.64 13.13 1.82
N PRO A 126 16.94 12.85 1.62
CA PRO A 126 17.55 12.91 0.31
C PRO A 126 16.91 11.86 -0.60
N ARG A 127 16.53 12.25 -1.82
CA ARG A 127 15.84 11.37 -2.76
C ARG A 127 16.07 11.75 -4.22
N HIS A 128 15.97 10.77 -5.11
CA HIS A 128 15.84 11.00 -6.55
C HIS A 128 14.38 11.15 -7.00
N TRP A 129 13.46 10.62 -6.20
CA TRP A 129 12.02 10.58 -6.45
C TRP A 129 11.27 10.41 -5.13
N PRO A 130 10.02 10.90 -5.00
CA PRO A 130 9.26 11.65 -6.00
C PRO A 130 9.72 13.12 -6.10
N PRO A 131 9.29 13.87 -7.14
CA PRO A 131 9.56 15.29 -7.29
C PRO A 131 9.12 16.11 -6.06
N ALA A 132 9.76 17.26 -5.85
CA ALA A 132 9.51 18.09 -4.68
C ALA A 132 8.05 18.53 -4.56
N GLU A 133 7.35 18.77 -5.68
CA GLU A 133 5.92 19.15 -5.66
C GLU A 133 5.06 18.01 -5.10
N VAL A 134 5.37 16.76 -5.46
CA VAL A 134 4.68 15.57 -4.95
C VAL A 134 4.96 15.40 -3.46
N VAL A 135 6.21 15.62 -3.01
CA VAL A 135 6.57 15.58 -1.59
C VAL A 135 5.75 16.61 -0.80
N GLN A 136 5.67 17.85 -1.28
CA GLN A 136 4.89 18.91 -0.64
C GLN A 136 3.40 18.58 -0.61
N HIS A 137 2.86 18.06 -1.70
CA HIS A 137 1.46 17.64 -1.78
C HIS A 137 1.16 16.52 -0.77
N VAL A 138 2.02 15.49 -0.69
CA VAL A 138 1.90 14.40 0.30
C VAL A 138 1.89 14.93 1.74
N VAL A 139 2.77 15.88 2.06
CA VAL A 139 2.79 16.53 3.39
C VAL A 139 1.48 17.26 3.67
N SER A 140 0.92 17.96 2.68
CA SER A 140 -0.33 18.70 2.82
C SER A 140 -1.56 17.80 3.03
N LEU A 141 -1.53 16.56 2.54
CA LEU A 141 -2.61 15.59 2.70
C LEU A 141 -2.74 15.08 4.15
N GLY A 142 -1.68 15.24 4.96
CA GLY A 142 -1.68 14.87 6.38
C GLY A 142 -1.65 13.36 6.62
N ALA A 143 -1.94 12.98 7.87
CA ALA A 143 -1.93 11.61 8.32
C ALA A 143 -3.24 11.24 9.02
N PHE A 144 -3.39 9.95 9.27
CA PHE A 144 -4.52 9.38 9.98
C PHE A 144 -4.05 8.36 11.00
N LEU A 145 -4.91 8.09 11.99
CA LEU A 145 -4.73 7.02 12.96
C LEU A 145 -5.81 5.98 12.78
N THR A 146 -5.39 4.73 12.63
CA THR A 146 -6.27 3.58 12.52
C THR A 146 -6.28 2.79 13.84
N PRO A 147 -7.43 2.27 14.27
CA PRO A 147 -7.60 1.60 15.55
C PRO A 147 -7.09 0.15 15.49
N VAL A 148 -5.78 0.01 15.40
CA VAL A 148 -5.08 -1.27 15.43
C VAL A 148 -3.77 -1.10 16.18
N GLY A 149 -3.61 -1.85 17.27
CA GLY A 149 -2.37 -1.85 18.03
C GLY A 149 -1.28 -2.70 17.41
N PHE A 150 -0.07 -2.57 17.95
CA PHE A 150 1.05 -3.38 17.53
C PHE A 150 0.90 -4.81 18.08
N LYS A 151 1.03 -5.80 17.19
CA LYS A 151 0.85 -7.21 17.55
C LYS A 151 1.87 -7.64 18.60
N GLY A 152 1.41 -8.14 19.74
CA GLY A 152 2.27 -8.57 20.84
C GLY A 152 2.69 -7.46 21.80
N SER A 153 2.20 -6.22 21.60
CA SER A 153 2.34 -5.16 22.60
C SER A 153 1.46 -5.45 23.82
N GLU A 154 1.96 -5.15 25.02
CA GLU A 154 1.16 -5.14 26.25
C GLU A 154 -0.02 -4.16 26.14
N TYR A 155 0.18 -3.05 25.43
CA TYR A 155 -0.80 -1.99 25.22
C TYR A 155 -1.57 -2.10 23.90
N GLN A 156 -1.55 -3.26 23.23
CA GLN A 156 -2.15 -3.45 21.90
C GLN A 156 -3.62 -2.98 21.81
N HIS A 157 -4.39 -3.08 22.90
CA HIS A 157 -5.82 -2.72 22.95
C HIS A 157 -6.10 -1.20 23.05
N VAL A 158 -5.08 -0.38 23.31
CA VAL A 158 -5.14 1.09 23.38
C VAL A 158 -4.22 1.79 22.37
N GLU A 159 -3.50 1.02 21.56
CA GLU A 159 -2.59 1.54 20.55
C GLU A 159 -3.30 1.82 19.22
N TRP A 160 -2.91 2.93 18.61
CA TRP A 160 -3.37 3.37 17.31
C TRP A 160 -2.20 3.40 16.34
N ARG A 161 -2.45 3.00 15.10
CA ARG A 161 -1.42 2.95 14.06
C ARG A 161 -1.52 4.12 13.11
N VAL A 162 -0.41 4.82 12.94
CA VAL A 162 -0.27 5.90 11.97
C VAL A 162 -0.34 5.35 10.55
N CYS A 163 -1.12 5.99 9.70
CA CYS A 163 -1.20 5.68 8.27
C CYS A 163 -1.31 6.96 7.43
N PHE A 164 -0.86 6.86 6.19
CA PHE A 164 -0.80 7.98 5.25
C PHE A 164 -1.55 7.64 3.96
N ASN A 165 -2.71 7.01 4.05
CA ASN A 165 -3.39 6.41 2.88
C ASN A 165 -3.51 7.37 1.68
N ALA A 166 -3.86 8.64 1.92
CA ALA A 166 -3.94 9.65 0.85
C ALA A 166 -2.56 9.94 0.24
N GLY A 167 -1.54 10.18 1.08
CA GLY A 167 -0.16 10.36 0.64
C GLY A 167 0.41 9.14 -0.08
N GLU A 168 0.13 7.93 0.40
CA GLU A 168 0.57 6.69 -0.26
C GLU A 168 -0.06 6.53 -1.66
N ILE A 169 -1.33 6.89 -1.83
CA ILE A 169 -2.00 6.89 -3.14
C ILE A 169 -1.29 7.88 -4.07
N GLU A 170 -1.02 9.09 -3.59
CA GLU A 170 -0.33 10.13 -4.36
C GLU A 170 1.07 9.67 -4.81
N ILE A 171 1.83 9.06 -3.91
CA ILE A 171 3.16 8.51 -4.20
C ILE A 171 3.07 7.40 -5.25
N VAL A 172 2.14 6.46 -5.10
CA VAL A 172 1.95 5.34 -6.05
C VAL A 172 1.52 5.85 -7.42
N ASN A 173 0.66 6.86 -7.49
CA ASN A 173 0.21 7.46 -8.75
C ASN A 173 1.34 8.16 -9.52
N ASN A 174 2.45 8.48 -8.84
CA ASN A 174 3.64 9.09 -9.45
C ASN A 174 4.71 8.06 -9.83
N LEU A 175 4.45 6.76 -9.69
CA LEU A 175 5.31 5.72 -10.23
C LEU A 175 5.22 5.71 -11.76
N ASN A 176 6.36 5.50 -12.42
CA ASN A 176 6.39 5.30 -13.85
C ASN A 176 5.99 3.85 -14.23
N GLN A 177 5.80 3.62 -15.52
CA GLN A 177 5.32 2.33 -16.05
C GLN A 177 6.26 1.16 -15.69
N THR A 178 7.58 1.35 -15.76
CA THR A 178 8.55 0.30 -15.40
C THR A 178 8.45 -0.10 -13.92
N GLN A 179 8.27 0.87 -13.02
CA GLN A 179 8.10 0.60 -11.58
C GLN A 179 6.78 -0.10 -11.28
N ILE A 180 5.70 0.30 -11.97
CA ILE A 180 4.39 -0.37 -11.87
C ILE A 180 4.50 -1.82 -12.35
N ASN A 181 5.13 -2.04 -13.51
CA ASN A 181 5.32 -3.37 -14.08
C ASN A 181 6.19 -4.24 -13.17
N MET A 182 7.24 -3.69 -12.54
CA MET A 182 8.03 -4.37 -11.52
C MET A 182 7.16 -4.81 -10.33
N TYR A 183 6.32 -3.92 -9.81
CA TYR A 183 5.40 -4.25 -8.71
C TYR A 183 4.43 -5.38 -9.08
N VAL A 184 3.90 -5.36 -10.31
CA VAL A 184 3.01 -6.41 -10.83
C VAL A 184 3.72 -7.75 -10.89
N LEU A 185 4.95 -7.81 -11.41
CA LEU A 185 5.75 -9.05 -11.45
C LEU A 185 6.02 -9.57 -10.03
N LEU A 186 6.39 -8.71 -9.08
CA LEU A 186 6.57 -9.10 -7.68
C LEU A 186 5.27 -9.65 -7.06
N LYS A 187 4.11 -9.06 -7.38
CA LYS A 187 2.80 -9.58 -6.95
C LYS A 187 2.53 -10.97 -7.52
N MET A 188 2.93 -11.25 -8.77
CA MET A 188 2.81 -12.58 -9.37
C MET A 188 3.67 -13.58 -8.61
N VAL A 189 4.95 -13.27 -8.34
CA VAL A 189 5.82 -14.13 -7.54
C VAL A 189 5.21 -14.41 -6.17
N LYS A 190 4.74 -13.36 -5.48
CA LYS A 190 4.05 -13.53 -4.20
C LYS A 190 2.86 -14.48 -4.34
N ASN A 191 1.93 -14.25 -5.25
CA ASN A 191 0.69 -15.03 -5.30
C ASN A 191 0.89 -16.45 -5.84
N ASP A 192 1.78 -16.63 -6.81
CA ASP A 192 1.92 -17.88 -7.55
C ASP A 192 3.03 -18.78 -6.99
N VAL A 193 4.03 -18.20 -6.31
CA VAL A 193 5.21 -18.92 -5.80
C VAL A 193 5.24 -18.94 -4.27
N LEU A 194 5.17 -17.78 -3.61
CA LEU A 194 5.38 -17.69 -2.15
C LEU A 194 4.11 -17.99 -1.36
N ASN A 195 2.96 -17.53 -1.85
CA ASN A 195 1.71 -17.44 -1.11
C ASN A 195 0.54 -18.20 -1.78
N PRO A 196 0.67 -19.49 -2.18
CA PRO A 196 -0.52 -20.23 -2.63
C PRO A 196 -1.54 -20.45 -1.51
N ARG A 197 -1.11 -20.48 -0.23
CA ARG A 197 -1.95 -20.88 0.92
C ARG A 197 -1.72 -20.12 2.25
N LYS A 198 -0.67 -19.29 2.39
CA LYS A 198 -0.30 -18.62 3.67
C LYS A 198 -0.03 -17.13 3.48
N LYS A 199 -0.90 -16.25 4.01
CA LYS A 199 -0.97 -14.79 3.76
C LYS A 199 0.13 -13.93 4.43
N GLU A 200 1.39 -14.36 4.49
CA GLU A 200 2.38 -13.69 5.36
C GLU A 200 3.21 -12.59 4.67
N VAL A 201 3.57 -12.73 3.37
CA VAL A 201 4.02 -11.57 2.56
C VAL A 201 2.79 -10.87 2.01
N SER A 202 2.63 -9.60 2.35
CA SER A 202 1.52 -8.77 1.87
C SER A 202 1.88 -8.00 0.59
N SER A 203 0.87 -7.60 -0.19
CA SER A 203 1.09 -6.68 -1.32
C SER A 203 1.65 -5.32 -0.82
N TYR A 204 1.36 -4.96 0.43
CA TYR A 204 1.88 -3.76 1.08
C TYR A 204 3.39 -3.82 1.30
N THR A 205 3.93 -5.00 1.65
CA THR A 205 5.38 -5.24 1.76
C THR A 205 6.07 -4.99 0.42
N LEU A 206 5.56 -5.58 -0.66
CA LEU A 206 6.12 -5.42 -2.01
C LEU A 206 6.02 -3.98 -2.51
N LYS A 207 4.91 -3.30 -2.20
CA LYS A 207 4.74 -1.88 -2.51
C LYS A 207 5.87 -1.06 -1.89
N ASN A 208 6.19 -1.27 -0.62
CA ASN A 208 7.26 -0.53 0.05
C ASN A 208 8.64 -0.82 -0.55
N ILE A 209 8.92 -2.05 -0.97
CA ILE A 209 10.16 -2.38 -1.70
C ILE A 209 10.26 -1.54 -2.99
N VAL A 210 9.17 -1.49 -3.77
CA VAL A 210 9.13 -0.70 -5.03
C VAL A 210 9.36 0.78 -4.75
N LEU A 211 8.75 1.33 -3.70
CA LEU A 211 8.92 2.75 -3.32
C LEU A 211 10.36 3.06 -2.90
N TRP A 212 11.01 2.18 -2.12
CA TRP A 212 12.40 2.37 -1.74
C TRP A 212 13.35 2.28 -2.94
N ILE A 213 13.14 1.31 -3.84
CA ILE A 213 13.92 1.21 -5.08
C ILE A 213 13.74 2.47 -5.94
N ALA A 214 12.51 2.98 -6.06
CA ALA A 214 12.22 4.20 -6.81
C ALA A 214 12.89 5.45 -6.21
N GLU A 215 12.86 5.61 -4.88
CA GLU A 215 13.48 6.74 -4.16
C GLU A 215 15.01 6.77 -4.31
N ASN A 216 15.63 5.59 -4.25
CA ASN A 216 17.09 5.43 -4.19
C ASN A 216 17.78 5.42 -5.57
N ASN A 217 17.04 5.52 -6.67
CA ASN A 217 17.60 5.44 -8.02
C ASN A 217 17.10 6.57 -8.93
N PRO A 218 17.96 7.12 -9.81
CA PRO A 218 17.54 8.10 -10.80
C PRO A 218 16.40 7.59 -11.68
N GLN A 219 15.38 8.44 -11.89
CA GLN A 219 14.22 8.07 -12.70
C GLN A 219 14.57 7.72 -14.16
N SER A 220 15.68 8.24 -14.67
CA SER A 220 16.20 7.94 -16.01
C SER A 220 16.63 6.48 -16.21
N LEU A 221 16.83 5.71 -15.13
CA LEU A 221 17.18 4.29 -15.18
C LEU A 221 15.96 3.37 -15.31
N PHE A 222 14.76 3.84 -14.96
CA PHE A 222 13.53 3.04 -15.05
C PHE A 222 12.95 3.12 -16.46
N ARG A 223 13.47 2.27 -17.35
CA ARG A 223 13.02 2.13 -18.74
C ARG A 223 12.43 0.76 -18.98
N GLU A 224 11.62 0.61 -20.03
CA GLU A 224 10.99 -0.68 -20.38
C GLU A 224 12.04 -1.80 -20.49
N ARG A 225 13.16 -1.54 -21.17
CA ARG A 225 14.29 -2.49 -21.31
C ARG A 225 14.95 -2.92 -20.00
N SER A 226 14.84 -2.11 -18.95
CA SER A 226 15.43 -2.39 -17.63
C SER A 226 14.48 -3.10 -16.67
N LEU A 227 13.25 -3.39 -17.11
CA LEU A 227 12.20 -3.95 -16.24
C LEU A 227 12.65 -5.23 -15.53
N LEU A 228 13.29 -6.15 -16.25
CA LEU A 228 13.71 -7.44 -15.68
C LEU A 228 14.83 -7.29 -14.66
N TYR A 229 15.76 -6.35 -14.91
CA TYR A 229 16.79 -5.98 -13.94
C TYR A 229 16.15 -5.47 -12.65
N TRP A 230 15.24 -4.49 -12.75
CA TRP A 230 14.55 -3.94 -11.58
C TRP A 230 13.68 -4.97 -10.87
N PHE A 231 13.05 -5.90 -11.62
CA PHE A 231 12.33 -7.01 -11.03
C PHE A 231 13.23 -7.93 -10.19
N LEU A 232 14.42 -8.28 -10.69
CA LEU A 232 15.41 -9.07 -9.93
C LEU A 232 15.93 -8.29 -8.71
N GLU A 233 16.16 -7.00 -8.83
CA GLU A 233 16.48 -6.14 -7.67
C GLU A 233 15.35 -6.11 -6.63
N GLY A 234 14.09 -6.09 -7.08
CA GLY A 234 12.92 -6.21 -6.21
C GLY A 234 12.87 -7.55 -5.47
N LEU A 235 13.22 -8.66 -6.14
CA LEU A 235 13.35 -9.97 -5.51
C LEU A 235 14.50 -10.01 -4.52
N ASN A 236 15.65 -9.43 -4.87
CA ASN A 236 16.80 -9.33 -3.99
C ASN A 236 16.47 -8.52 -2.73
N ALA A 237 15.81 -7.36 -2.88
CA ALA A 237 15.36 -6.56 -1.75
C ALA A 237 14.36 -7.32 -0.85
N LEU A 238 13.45 -8.10 -1.45
CA LEU A 238 12.56 -8.98 -0.69
C LEU A 238 13.34 -10.07 0.08
N ARG A 239 14.33 -10.70 -0.56
CA ARG A 239 15.22 -11.67 0.08
C ARG A 239 15.96 -11.06 1.24
N VAL A 240 16.56 -9.88 1.07
CA VAL A 240 17.28 -9.16 2.14
C VAL A 240 16.33 -8.86 3.30
N ALA A 241 15.11 -8.38 3.02
CA ALA A 241 14.11 -8.13 4.05
C ALA A 241 13.70 -9.39 4.81
N LEU A 242 13.60 -10.53 4.12
CA LEU A 242 13.36 -11.82 4.74
C LEU A 242 14.54 -12.25 5.61
N VAL A 243 15.78 -12.19 5.12
CA VAL A 243 16.98 -12.61 5.87
C VAL A 243 17.17 -11.76 7.13
N THR A 244 17.08 -10.45 6.99
CA THR A 244 17.31 -9.49 8.09
C THR A 244 16.11 -9.38 9.04
N ARG A 245 14.93 -9.86 8.61
CA ARG A 245 13.64 -9.56 9.24
C ARG A 245 13.40 -8.05 9.36
N GLU A 246 13.91 -7.27 8.42
CA GLU A 246 13.78 -5.81 8.39
C GLU A 246 13.29 -5.29 7.04
N LEU A 247 12.21 -4.53 7.06
CA LEU A 247 11.80 -3.68 5.95
C LEU A 247 11.23 -2.38 6.50
N PRO A 248 11.98 -1.26 6.41
CA PRO A 248 11.49 0.04 6.81
C PRO A 248 10.20 0.42 6.08
N TYR A 249 9.21 0.92 6.81
CA TYR A 249 8.02 1.49 6.20
C TYR A 249 8.40 2.80 5.50
N TYR A 250 8.00 2.96 4.24
CA TYR A 250 8.39 4.09 3.40
C TYR A 250 8.04 5.47 4.00
N MET A 251 6.89 5.59 4.69
CA MET A 251 6.51 6.87 5.31
C MET A 251 7.15 7.08 6.70
N ILE A 252 7.44 6.01 7.43
CA ILE A 252 8.08 6.05 8.76
C ILE A 252 9.17 4.97 8.80
N PRO A 253 10.42 5.29 8.43
CA PRO A 253 11.48 4.28 8.30
C PRO A 253 11.75 3.50 9.60
N ASP A 254 11.56 4.14 10.75
CA ASP A 254 11.72 3.51 12.08
C ASP A 254 10.72 2.36 12.31
N ARG A 255 9.61 2.32 11.54
CA ARG A 255 8.62 1.24 11.62
C ARG A 255 8.99 0.09 10.69
N ASN A 256 9.41 -1.03 11.27
CA ASN A 256 9.70 -2.26 10.54
C ASN A 256 8.41 -3.03 10.16
N LEU A 257 8.21 -3.26 8.86
CA LEU A 257 7.07 -4.03 8.32
C LEU A 257 7.19 -5.55 8.50
N MET A 258 8.41 -6.07 8.68
CA MET A 258 8.65 -7.50 8.87
C MET A 258 8.45 -7.94 10.33
N ALA A 259 8.56 -7.01 11.29
CA ALA A 259 8.42 -7.29 12.72
C ALA A 259 7.04 -7.87 13.10
N ALA A 260 5.98 -7.43 12.41
CA ALA A 260 4.61 -7.87 12.70
C ALA A 260 4.16 -9.11 11.91
N SER A 261 5.01 -9.66 11.04
CA SER A 261 4.63 -10.71 10.09
C SER A 261 4.28 -12.05 10.76
N GLY A 262 4.81 -12.32 11.97
CA GLY A 262 4.62 -13.62 12.64
C GLY A 262 5.10 -14.80 11.80
N LEU A 263 6.02 -14.55 10.86
CA LEU A 263 6.46 -15.50 9.85
C LEU A 263 7.20 -16.68 10.50
N GLU A 264 6.69 -17.88 10.24
CA GLU A 264 7.27 -19.14 10.72
C GLU A 264 8.68 -19.35 10.14
N GLU A 265 9.62 -19.79 10.98
CA GLU A 265 11.04 -19.84 10.58
C GLU A 265 11.31 -20.80 9.41
N GLU A 266 10.61 -21.94 9.36
CA GLU A 266 10.76 -22.92 8.28
C GLU A 266 10.23 -22.37 6.95
N LEU A 267 9.09 -21.67 6.99
CA LEU A 267 8.51 -21.02 5.82
C LEU A 267 9.43 -19.89 5.33
N GLN A 268 9.97 -19.10 6.26
CA GLN A 268 10.96 -18.06 5.96
C GLN A 268 12.17 -18.62 5.20
N ARG A 269 12.78 -19.71 5.71
CA ARG A 269 13.93 -20.36 5.06
C ARG A 269 13.60 -20.87 3.67
N THR A 270 12.42 -21.48 3.52
CA THR A 270 11.93 -21.96 2.23
C THR A 270 11.81 -20.82 1.23
N TRP A 271 11.16 -19.71 1.61
CA TRP A 271 11.03 -18.54 0.75
C TRP A 271 12.37 -17.89 0.40
N ILE A 272 13.30 -17.80 1.35
CA ILE A 272 14.65 -17.32 1.08
C ILE A 272 15.35 -18.19 0.04
N SER A 273 15.27 -19.53 0.16
CA SER A 273 15.85 -20.45 -0.83
C SER A 273 15.21 -20.26 -2.20
N THR A 274 13.87 -20.29 -2.26
CA THR A 274 13.13 -20.14 -3.52
C THR A 274 13.45 -18.81 -4.22
N ILE A 275 13.46 -17.68 -3.49
CA ILE A 275 13.79 -16.38 -4.06
C ILE A 275 15.26 -16.35 -4.52
N THR A 276 16.17 -17.00 -3.79
CA THR A 276 17.59 -17.09 -4.19
C THR A 276 17.76 -17.87 -5.48
N GLU A 277 17.10 -19.02 -5.63
CA GLU A 277 17.09 -19.80 -6.87
C GLU A 277 16.52 -18.99 -8.04
N MET A 278 15.43 -18.26 -7.80
CA MET A 278 14.81 -17.36 -8.78
C MET A 278 15.77 -16.25 -9.25
N ILE A 279 16.53 -15.64 -8.32
CA ILE A 279 17.54 -14.62 -8.64
C ILE A 279 18.68 -15.24 -9.46
N ASN A 280 19.17 -16.41 -9.06
CA ASN A 280 20.28 -17.09 -9.74
C ASN A 280 19.92 -17.55 -11.16
N GLU A 281 18.64 -17.87 -11.42
CA GLU A 281 18.14 -18.16 -12.77
C GLU A 281 18.07 -16.90 -13.66
N GLY A 282 18.10 -15.71 -13.06
CA GLY A 282 18.07 -14.44 -13.76
C GLY A 282 16.73 -14.19 -14.48
N PRO A 283 16.71 -13.41 -15.57
CA PRO A 283 15.47 -12.96 -16.21
C PRO A 283 14.54 -14.07 -16.70
N ARG A 284 15.06 -15.28 -16.95
CA ARG A 284 14.27 -16.43 -17.42
C ARG A 284 13.24 -16.90 -16.41
N VAL A 285 13.43 -16.59 -15.13
CA VAL A 285 12.53 -16.98 -14.05
C VAL A 285 11.08 -16.54 -14.29
N ILE A 286 10.86 -15.45 -15.03
CA ILE A 286 9.50 -14.98 -15.33
C ILE A 286 8.69 -16.01 -16.13
N LEU A 287 9.34 -16.87 -16.91
CA LEU A 287 8.69 -17.92 -17.69
C LEU A 287 8.12 -19.04 -16.81
N ARG A 288 8.57 -19.15 -15.54
CA ARG A 288 8.00 -20.07 -14.55
C ARG A 288 6.67 -19.56 -14.00
N LEU A 289 6.39 -18.27 -14.07
CA LEU A 289 5.18 -17.69 -13.49
C LEU A 289 3.95 -18.24 -14.23
N PRO A 290 3.03 -18.94 -13.54
CA PRO A 290 1.89 -19.61 -14.18
C PRO A 290 1.08 -18.70 -15.08
N LYS A 291 0.82 -17.45 -14.66
CA LYS A 291 0.08 -16.48 -15.46
C LYS A 291 0.78 -16.11 -16.76
N ILE A 292 2.10 -15.95 -16.72
CA ILE A 292 2.91 -15.65 -17.90
C ILE A 292 2.96 -16.89 -18.80
N ARG A 293 3.23 -18.06 -18.23
CA ARG A 293 3.26 -19.33 -18.97
C ARG A 293 1.94 -19.60 -19.69
N GLN A 294 0.80 -19.43 -19.03
CA GLN A 294 -0.53 -19.61 -19.65
C GLN A 294 -0.75 -18.64 -20.81
N ALA A 295 -0.42 -17.36 -20.62
CA ALA A 295 -0.56 -16.35 -21.66
C ALA A 295 0.32 -16.66 -22.90
N THR A 296 1.50 -17.26 -22.70
CA THR A 296 2.38 -17.67 -23.81
C THR A 296 1.95 -18.92 -24.56
N VAL A 297 1.21 -19.84 -23.90
CA VAL A 297 0.72 -21.08 -24.53
C VAL A 297 -0.55 -20.81 -25.32
N ALA A 298 -1.41 -19.91 -24.84
CA ALA A 298 -2.67 -19.56 -25.50
C ALA A 298 -2.47 -18.85 -26.85
N HIS A 299 -1.28 -18.28 -27.11
CA HIS A 299 -1.06 -17.38 -28.23
C HIS A 299 0.42 -17.35 -28.68
N PRO A 300 0.81 -18.20 -29.63
CA PRO A 300 2.20 -18.36 -30.07
C PRO A 300 2.71 -17.31 -31.09
N GLU A 301 1.84 -16.47 -31.68
CA GLU A 301 2.19 -15.44 -32.68
C GLU A 301 2.36 -14.04 -32.05
N PRO A 302 3.13 -13.10 -32.65
CA PRO A 302 3.17 -11.71 -32.18
C PRO A 302 1.78 -11.09 -32.24
N PHE A 303 1.27 -10.72 -31.08
CA PHE A 303 -0.15 -10.49 -30.84
C PHE A 303 -0.63 -9.16 -31.42
N ARG A 304 -1.69 -9.20 -32.22
CA ARG A 304 -2.54 -8.03 -32.46
C ARG A 304 -3.66 -8.00 -31.43
N TRP A 305 -3.58 -7.03 -30.53
CA TRP A 305 -4.66 -6.50 -29.67
C TRP A 305 -5.61 -7.54 -29.06
N TYR A 306 -5.33 -7.94 -27.81
CA TYR A 306 -6.31 -8.64 -26.96
C TYR A 306 -6.93 -7.66 -25.94
N ASN A 307 -8.24 -7.44 -26.06
CA ASN A 307 -9.18 -6.88 -25.07
C ASN A 307 -8.61 -5.96 -23.98
N GLY A 308 -8.08 -4.81 -24.38
CA GLY A 308 -8.12 -3.58 -23.59
C GLY A 308 -7.25 -3.50 -22.32
N ARG A 309 -6.35 -4.47 -22.05
CA ARG A 309 -5.41 -4.38 -20.92
C ARG A 309 -3.98 -4.20 -21.41
N ARG A 310 -3.56 -2.94 -21.50
CA ARG A 310 -2.22 -2.52 -21.93
C ARG A 310 -1.07 -3.25 -21.22
N ILE A 311 -1.21 -3.54 -19.92
CA ILE A 311 -0.21 -4.26 -19.11
C ILE A 311 0.00 -5.70 -19.60
N GLU A 312 -1.06 -6.40 -20.03
CA GLU A 312 -0.94 -7.77 -20.53
C GLU A 312 -0.18 -7.81 -21.87
N LEU A 313 -0.40 -6.83 -22.75
CA LEU A 313 0.33 -6.69 -24.02
C LEU A 313 1.81 -6.31 -23.82
N GLU A 314 2.12 -5.39 -22.90
CA GLU A 314 3.50 -5.02 -22.56
C GLU A 314 4.27 -6.22 -21.98
N MET A 315 3.64 -7.00 -21.10
CA MET A 315 4.24 -8.22 -20.54
C MET A 315 4.40 -9.34 -21.59
N LEU A 316 3.48 -9.46 -22.54
CA LEU A 316 3.57 -10.44 -23.62
C LEU A 316 4.65 -10.08 -24.65
N ASN A 317 4.83 -8.80 -24.97
CA ASN A 317 5.93 -8.33 -25.81
C ASN A 317 7.29 -8.56 -25.14
N LEU A 318 7.40 -8.28 -23.84
CA LEU A 318 8.60 -8.59 -23.05
C LEU A 318 8.97 -10.07 -23.14
N VAL A 319 7.98 -10.96 -23.08
CA VAL A 319 8.18 -12.40 -23.16
C VAL A 319 8.58 -12.85 -24.57
N ALA A 320 8.03 -12.24 -25.62
CA ALA A 320 8.44 -12.49 -26.99
C ALA A 320 9.89 -12.02 -27.23
N ASP A 321 10.29 -10.90 -26.66
CA ASP A 321 11.64 -10.34 -26.81
C ASP A 321 12.70 -11.15 -26.05
N ILE A 322 12.39 -11.68 -24.86
CA ILE A 322 13.27 -12.61 -24.13
C ILE A 322 13.54 -13.89 -24.93
N ARG A 323 12.56 -14.36 -25.72
CA ARG A 323 12.74 -15.53 -26.60
C ARG A 323 13.58 -15.21 -27.84
N ARG A 324 13.40 -14.03 -28.43
CA ARG A 324 14.10 -13.63 -29.67
C ARG A 324 15.56 -13.28 -29.46
N THR A 325 15.91 -12.77 -28.28
CA THR A 325 17.22 -12.15 -28.06
C THR A 325 18.36 -13.12 -27.80
N ASN A 326 18.14 -14.45 -27.67
CA ASN A 326 19.22 -15.38 -27.30
C ASN A 326 20.16 -14.75 -26.25
N LEU A 327 19.61 -14.23 -25.14
CA LEU A 327 20.39 -13.76 -23.97
C LEU A 327 21.02 -14.98 -23.28
N CYS A 328 21.82 -15.70 -24.04
CA CYS A 328 22.32 -17.04 -23.87
C CYS A 328 23.68 -16.99 -24.56
N GLU A 329 24.75 -17.11 -23.77
CA GLU A 329 26.15 -17.03 -24.18
C GLU A 329 26.72 -15.60 -24.22
N ASP A 330 26.82 -14.95 -23.06
CA ASP A 330 28.14 -14.46 -22.61
C ASP A 330 28.12 -14.10 -21.12
N GLU A 331 28.98 -14.79 -20.38
CA GLU A 331 29.33 -14.48 -19.00
C GLU A 331 30.17 -13.19 -19.00
N ASN A 332 29.54 -12.03 -18.89
CA ASN A 332 30.05 -10.82 -18.23
C ASN A 332 29.04 -9.68 -18.37
N TRP A 333 28.40 -9.30 -17.27
CA TRP A 333 27.56 -8.10 -17.21
C TRP A 333 28.44 -6.85 -17.11
N GLU A 334 29.17 -6.50 -18.17
CA GLU A 334 29.66 -5.13 -18.34
C GLU A 334 28.57 -4.30 -19.02
N ILE A 335 28.21 -3.18 -18.39
CA ILE A 335 27.23 -2.24 -18.93
C ILE A 335 27.90 -1.51 -20.09
N ASP A 336 27.69 -2.00 -21.31
CA ASP A 336 28.06 -1.28 -22.53
C ASP A 336 26.94 -0.29 -22.91
N GLU A 337 27.31 1.00 -23.01
CA GLU A 337 26.45 2.12 -23.37
C GLU A 337 26.13 2.20 -24.87
N SER A 338 26.49 1.22 -25.69
CA SER A 338 26.37 1.32 -27.16
C SER A 338 25.12 0.66 -27.78
N ASP A 339 24.40 -0.22 -27.08
CA ASP A 339 23.19 -0.85 -27.62
C ASP A 339 21.89 -0.11 -27.23
N PHE A 340 21.71 1.06 -27.84
CA PHE A 340 20.48 1.86 -27.81
C PHE A 340 19.74 1.79 -29.14
N THR A 341 19.24 0.62 -29.53
CA THR A 341 18.37 0.55 -30.72
C THR A 341 17.23 -0.46 -30.59
N LEU A 342 16.04 -0.01 -31.00
CA LEU A 342 14.72 -0.66 -31.05
C LEU A 342 13.98 -0.75 -29.70
N LEU A 343 12.75 -0.25 -29.50
CA LEU A 343 11.69 0.20 -30.41
C LEU A 343 10.85 1.27 -29.68
N ALA A 344 10.84 2.49 -30.18
CA ALA A 344 9.97 3.58 -29.72
C ALA A 344 8.64 3.52 -30.47
N ILE A 345 7.50 3.46 -29.77
CA ILE A 345 6.18 3.76 -30.37
C ILE A 345 5.35 4.65 -29.41
N THR A 346 5.45 5.95 -29.70
CA THR A 346 4.49 7.06 -29.58
C THR A 346 3.36 7.07 -28.52
N ARG A 347 3.40 8.17 -27.73
CA ARG A 347 2.30 8.73 -26.91
C ARG A 347 1.01 9.01 -27.71
N ARG A 348 -0.14 8.67 -27.11
CA ARG A 348 -1.36 9.51 -26.97
C ARG A 348 -2.39 8.76 -26.11
N ASN A 349 -2.96 9.46 -25.12
CA ASN A 349 -4.29 9.34 -24.44
C ASN A 349 -4.89 7.91 -24.30
N ASP A 350 -5.35 7.39 -23.16
CA ASP A 350 -6.05 7.94 -21.98
C ASP A 350 -6.14 6.87 -20.87
N VAL A 351 -6.23 7.34 -19.61
CA VAL A 351 -6.85 6.75 -18.38
C VAL A 351 -6.18 5.57 -17.64
N ILE A 352 -6.08 5.77 -16.31
CA ILE A 352 -5.52 4.93 -15.23
C ILE A 352 -6.67 4.23 -14.49
N VAL A 353 -6.49 2.97 -14.07
CA VAL A 353 -7.37 2.29 -13.09
C VAL A 353 -6.55 1.89 -11.86
N THR A 354 -6.95 2.38 -10.69
CA THR A 354 -6.40 1.99 -9.37
C THR A 354 -7.39 1.11 -8.59
N GLU A 355 -6.89 0.36 -7.61
CA GLU A 355 -7.60 -0.58 -6.70
C GLU A 355 -8.64 0.08 -5.74
N VAL A 356 -9.29 1.18 -6.12
CA VAL A 356 -10.43 1.74 -5.39
C VAL A 356 -11.51 2.14 -6.41
N GLY A 357 -12.65 1.44 -6.37
CA GLY A 357 -13.66 1.47 -7.42
C GLY A 357 -14.12 2.87 -7.84
N LEU A 358 -13.87 3.18 -9.11
CA LEU A 358 -14.57 4.19 -9.91
C LEU A 358 -14.64 3.64 -11.34
N VAL A 359 -15.86 3.41 -11.82
CA VAL A 359 -16.15 3.06 -13.20
C VAL A 359 -16.46 4.36 -13.94
N MET A 360 -15.55 4.83 -14.78
CA MET A 360 -15.89 5.73 -15.87
C MET A 360 -15.90 4.91 -17.15
N ILE A 361 -17.09 4.70 -17.71
CA ILE A 361 -17.25 4.17 -19.06
C ILE A 361 -17.36 5.37 -19.98
N LEU A 362 -16.38 5.55 -20.88
CA LEU A 362 -16.56 6.38 -22.07
C LEU A 362 -17.03 5.45 -23.19
N GLU A 363 -18.32 5.51 -23.52
CA GLU A 363 -18.81 5.09 -24.82
C GLU A 363 -19.44 6.31 -25.51
N GLY A 364 -18.91 6.65 -26.69
CA GLY A 364 -19.59 7.46 -27.70
C GLY A 364 -20.14 8.82 -27.24
N SER A 365 -19.28 9.85 -27.24
CA SER A 365 -19.67 11.26 -27.46
C SER A 365 -20.92 11.81 -26.74
N ARG A 366 -21.18 11.44 -25.47
CA ARG A 366 -22.10 12.20 -24.59
C ARG A 366 -21.71 12.06 -23.12
N VAL A 367 -21.63 13.20 -22.43
CA VAL A 367 -21.39 13.30 -20.98
C VAL A 367 -22.75 13.16 -20.28
N ILE A 368 -22.90 12.16 -19.40
CA ILE A 368 -24.06 12.03 -18.51
C ILE A 368 -23.67 12.57 -17.14
N ASN A 369 -24.41 13.55 -16.63
CA ASN A 369 -24.13 14.22 -15.37
C ASN A 369 -24.68 13.44 -14.16
N LYS A 370 -24.14 13.71 -12.98
CA LYS A 370 -24.38 13.07 -11.67
C LYS A 370 -25.84 13.02 -11.22
N GLU A 371 -26.72 13.85 -11.80
CA GLU A 371 -28.15 13.93 -11.49
C GLU A 371 -28.98 12.80 -12.15
N ASP A 372 -28.62 12.35 -13.36
CA ASP A 372 -29.36 11.28 -14.08
C ASP A 372 -29.26 9.89 -13.41
N VAL A 373 -28.25 9.69 -12.56
CA VAL A 373 -28.06 8.44 -11.81
C VAL A 373 -28.96 8.40 -10.56
N TYR A 374 -29.29 9.56 -9.99
CA TYR A 374 -30.19 9.64 -8.82
C TYR A 374 -31.65 9.39 -9.20
N ASP A 375 -32.11 9.90 -10.34
CA ASP A 375 -33.51 9.73 -10.79
C ASP A 375 -33.84 8.30 -11.22
N ARG A 376 -32.85 7.49 -11.60
CA ARG A 376 -33.05 6.06 -11.91
C ARG A 376 -32.98 5.14 -10.70
N MET A 377 -32.58 5.63 -9.52
CA MET A 377 -32.54 4.86 -8.28
C MET A 377 -33.82 5.01 -7.43
N LEU A 378 -34.81 5.81 -7.88
CA LEU A 378 -36.08 6.06 -7.19
C LEU A 378 -37.33 5.53 -7.91
N MET A 379 -37.20 4.60 -8.86
CA MET A 379 -38.32 3.78 -9.37
C MET A 379 -38.24 2.35 -8.86
#